data_AF-A0A7K3GBV6-F1
#
_entry.id   AF-A0A7K3GBV6-F1
#
_cell.length_a   1.000
_cell.length_b   1.000
_cell.length_c   1.000
_cell.angle_alpha   90.00
_cell.angle_beta   90.00
_cell.angle_gamma   90.00
#
_symmetry.space_group_name_H-M   'P 1'
#
loop_
_entity.id
_entity.type
_entity.pdbx_description
1 polymer ?
#
loop_
_entity_poly.entity_id
_entity_poly.type
_entity_poly.pdbx_seq_one_letter_code
_entity_poly.pdbx_strand_id
1 'polypeptide(L)'
;AKARVELDAGGGEDAAEAVRGMLASAPAEWSPESLRAWVGTCSGTALALHGRYDAAGADEDLVERCRAGDADGAGPLLAGELRRQRAVLESVAHGPTGLRRARELSVEGGRVLRAVVSRRARTTA
;
A
#
# COMPACT_ATOMS: atom_id res chain seq x y z
N ALA A 1 19.33 1.25 7.56
CA ALA A 1 19.57 2.61 8.10
C ALA A 1 19.24 3.69 7.07
N LYS A 2 19.91 3.73 5.90
CA LYS A 2 19.68 4.75 4.85
C LYS A 2 18.22 4.86 4.34
N ALA A 3 17.54 3.73 4.14
CA ALA A 3 16.14 3.71 3.73
C ALA A 3 15.13 4.20 4.80
N ARG A 4 15.53 4.30 6.08
CA ARG A 4 14.68 4.90 7.14
C ARG A 4 14.81 6.42 7.16
N VAL A 5 16.01 6.94 6.91
CA VAL A 5 16.33 8.37 6.89
C VAL A 5 15.71 9.07 5.68
N GLU A 6 15.63 8.40 4.53
CA GLU A 6 15.04 8.98 3.30
C GLU A 6 13.50 9.09 3.34
N LEU A 7 12.83 8.46 4.31
CA LEU A 7 11.38 8.54 4.45
C LEU A 7 10.92 9.78 5.24
N ASP A 8 11.75 10.34 6.14
CA ASP A 8 11.34 11.37 7.12
C ASP A 8 11.15 12.79 6.55
N ALA A 9 11.78 13.13 5.43
CA ALA A 9 11.79 14.52 4.94
C ALA A 9 10.52 14.88 4.16
N GLY A 10 9.46 15.27 4.88
CA GLY A 10 8.26 15.91 4.31
C GLY A 10 7.03 15.01 4.28
N GLY A 11 6.44 14.77 5.46
CA GLY A 11 5.24 13.97 5.67
C GLY A 11 5.49 12.48 5.98
N GLY A 12 6.76 12.06 6.01
CA GLY A 12 7.17 10.69 6.29
C GLY A 12 6.73 10.14 7.64
N GLU A 13 6.70 11.00 8.65
CA GLU A 13 6.44 10.63 10.04
C GLU A 13 5.01 10.10 10.22
N ASP A 14 4.00 10.80 9.68
CA ASP A 14 2.60 10.36 9.64
C ASP A 14 2.43 9.06 8.85
N ALA A 15 3.14 8.92 7.72
CA ALA A 15 3.07 7.72 6.89
C ALA A 15 3.68 6.51 7.63
N ALA A 16 4.79 6.71 8.32
CA ALA A 16 5.45 5.68 9.11
C ALA A 16 4.62 5.32 10.35
N GLU A 17 3.94 6.29 10.97
CA GLU A 17 3.00 6.05 12.06
C GLU A 17 1.79 5.23 11.62
N ALA A 18 1.17 5.57 10.49
CA ALA A 18 0.05 4.80 9.93
C ALA A 18 0.45 3.33 9.68
N VAL A 19 1.64 3.08 9.12
CA VAL A 19 2.16 1.72 8.92
C VAL A 19 2.40 1.02 10.26
N ARG A 20 2.98 1.71 11.25
CA ARG A 20 3.20 1.12 12.59
C ARG A 20 1.88 0.78 13.27
N GLY A 21 0.87 1.64 13.20
CA GLY A 21 -0.46 1.40 13.74
C GLY A 21 -1.14 0.18 13.09
N MET A 22 -1.11 0.11 11.76
CA MET A 22 -1.60 -1.05 10.98
C MET A 22 -0.90 -2.36 11.36
N LEU A 23 0.42 -2.34 11.60
CA LEU A 23 1.16 -3.53 12.02
C LEU A 23 0.86 -3.89 13.48
N ALA A 24 0.69 -2.89 14.35
CA ALA A 24 0.32 -3.09 15.75
C ALA A 24 -1.11 -3.63 15.91
N SER A 25 -2.00 -3.37 14.93
CA SER A 25 -3.35 -3.94 14.89
C SER A 25 -3.39 -5.38 14.36
N ALA A 26 -2.26 -6.07 14.23
CA ALA A 26 -2.24 -7.48 13.87
C ALA A 26 -3.03 -8.29 14.91
N PRO A 27 -3.89 -9.22 14.48
CA PRO A 27 -4.74 -9.94 15.40
C PRO A 27 -3.92 -10.92 16.23
N ALA A 28 -4.27 -11.05 17.52
CA ALA A 28 -3.69 -12.06 18.39
C ALA A 28 -4.11 -13.47 17.96
N GLU A 29 -5.34 -13.62 17.46
CA GLU A 29 -5.88 -14.86 16.92
C GLU A 29 -5.90 -14.85 15.40
N TRP A 30 -5.38 -15.93 14.81
CA TRP A 30 -5.26 -16.07 13.35
C TRP A 30 -6.48 -16.79 12.76
N SER A 31 -7.67 -16.41 13.22
CA SER A 31 -8.92 -16.91 12.67
C SER A 31 -9.18 -16.32 11.28
N PRO A 32 -9.94 -16.99 10.40
CA PRO A 32 -10.26 -16.45 9.08
C PRO A 32 -10.93 -15.07 9.13
N GLU A 33 -11.74 -14.80 10.15
CA GLU A 33 -12.43 -13.52 10.33
C GLU A 33 -11.46 -12.41 10.74
N SER A 34 -10.65 -12.66 11.78
CA SER A 34 -9.63 -11.72 12.26
C SER A 34 -8.61 -11.38 11.17
N LEU A 35 -8.20 -12.38 10.38
CA LEU A 35 -7.31 -12.17 9.24
C LEU A 35 -7.98 -11.36 8.12
N ARG A 36 -9.26 -11.60 7.80
CA ARG A 36 -9.99 -10.80 6.80
C ARG A 36 -10.09 -9.33 7.21
N ALA A 37 -10.43 -9.06 8.47
CA ALA A 37 -10.49 -7.70 9.00
C ALA A 37 -9.13 -7.00 8.91
N TRP A 38 -8.06 -7.69 9.33
CA TRP A 38 -6.71 -7.12 9.29
C TRP A 38 -6.19 -6.91 7.86
N VAL A 39 -6.46 -7.84 6.93
CA VAL A 39 -6.17 -7.66 5.50
C VAL A 39 -6.92 -6.44 4.95
N GLY A 40 -8.15 -6.21 5.39
CA GLY A 40 -8.90 -4.98 5.12
C GLY A 40 -8.11 -3.74 5.52
N THR A 41 -7.70 -3.63 6.78
CA THR A 41 -6.88 -2.51 7.29
C THR A 41 -5.57 -2.34 6.52
N CYS A 42 -4.88 -3.45 6.23
CA CYS A 42 -3.63 -3.44 5.46
C CYS A 42 -3.81 -2.90 4.04
N SER A 43 -4.84 -3.38 3.34
CA SER A 43 -5.19 -2.93 1.99
C SER A 43 -5.44 -1.42 1.95
N GLY A 44 -6.19 -0.88 2.90
CA GLY A 44 -6.51 0.55 2.94
C GLY A 44 -5.38 1.44 3.29
N THR A 45 -4.62 1.06 4.30
CA THR A 45 -3.43 1.81 4.70
C THR A 45 -2.49 1.91 3.50
N ALA A 46 -2.31 0.82 2.74
CA ALA A 46 -1.52 0.85 1.52
C ALA A 46 -2.13 1.77 0.45
N LEU A 47 -3.44 1.68 0.16
CA LEU A 47 -4.11 2.54 -0.83
C LEU A 47 -4.04 4.02 -0.46
N ALA A 48 -4.34 4.38 0.79
CA ALA A 48 -4.26 5.74 1.28
C ALA A 48 -2.84 6.33 1.15
N LEU A 49 -1.81 5.55 1.49
CA LEU A 49 -0.42 5.98 1.32
C LEU A 49 -0.06 6.19 -0.16
N HIS A 50 -0.45 5.27 -1.04
CA HIS A 50 -0.20 5.43 -2.49
C HIS A 50 -0.96 6.63 -3.05
N GLY A 51 -2.21 6.85 -2.66
CA GLY A 51 -3.00 8.03 -3.02
C GLY A 51 -2.36 9.34 -2.53
N ARG A 52 -1.77 9.36 -1.33
CA ARG A 52 -1.06 10.54 -0.82
C ARG A 52 0.18 10.90 -1.63
N TYR A 53 0.88 9.89 -2.15
CA TYR A 53 2.09 10.07 -2.97
C TYR A 53 1.79 10.22 -4.47
N ASP A 54 0.55 10.05 -4.89
CA ASP A 54 0.12 10.34 -6.25
C ASP A 54 0.24 11.84 -6.57
N ALA A 55 0.46 12.15 -7.85
CA ALA A 55 0.69 13.53 -8.28
C ALA A 55 -0.52 14.44 -8.03
N ALA A 56 -1.74 13.91 -8.22
CA ALA A 56 -2.99 14.63 -7.96
C ALA A 56 -3.37 14.64 -6.47
N GLY A 57 -2.73 13.80 -5.65
CA GLY A 57 -3.27 13.41 -4.35
C GLY A 57 -4.54 12.58 -4.48
N ALA A 58 -4.94 11.92 -3.40
CA ALA A 58 -6.25 11.28 -3.27
C ALA A 58 -6.83 11.62 -1.90
N ASP A 59 -8.11 11.95 -1.88
CA ASP A 59 -8.88 12.06 -0.64
C ASP A 59 -9.35 10.67 -0.18
N GLU A 60 -9.92 10.62 1.03
CA GLU A 60 -10.41 9.39 1.64
C GLU A 60 -11.57 8.77 0.84
N ASP A 61 -12.44 9.61 0.27
CA ASP A 61 -13.58 9.18 -0.55
C ASP A 61 -13.11 8.44 -1.82
N LEU A 62 -12.09 8.97 -2.51
CA LEU A 62 -11.51 8.30 -3.68
C LEU A 62 -10.85 6.98 -3.31
N VAL A 63 -10.18 6.91 -2.16
CA VAL A 63 -9.57 5.66 -1.66
C VAL A 63 -10.65 4.61 -1.38
N GLU A 64 -11.78 4.99 -0.78
CA GLU A 64 -12.86 4.05 -0.49
C GLU A 64 -13.59 3.60 -1.76
N ARG A 65 -13.81 4.48 -2.74
CA ARG A 65 -14.31 4.08 -4.07
C ARG A 65 -13.38 3.08 -4.75
N CYS A 66 -12.06 3.33 -4.71
CA CYS A 66 -11.07 2.40 -5.27
C CYS A 66 -11.15 1.02 -4.64
N ARG A 67 -11.35 0.95 -3.32
CA ARG A 67 -11.59 -0.31 -2.61
C ARG A 67 -12.86 -1.02 -3.06
N ALA A 68 -13.95 -0.28 -3.23
CA ALA A 68 -15.21 -0.80 -3.75
C ALA A 68 -15.11 -1.24 -5.22
N GLY A 69 -14.00 -0.92 -5.88
CA GLY A 69 -13.65 -1.39 -7.22
C GLY A 69 -13.72 -0.31 -8.29
N ASP A 70 -14.13 0.89 -7.93
CA ASP A 70 -14.21 2.06 -8.78
C ASP A 70 -12.91 2.88 -8.69
N ALA A 71 -12.07 2.75 -9.72
CA ALA A 71 -10.79 3.45 -9.80
C ALA A 71 -10.87 4.75 -10.61
N ASP A 72 -12.08 5.26 -10.91
CA ASP A 72 -12.23 6.48 -11.68
C ASP A 72 -11.68 7.69 -10.90
N GLY A 73 -10.80 8.43 -11.56
CA GLY A 73 -10.06 9.54 -10.96
C GLY A 73 -8.84 9.13 -10.14
N ALA A 74 -8.55 7.83 -10.00
CA ALA A 74 -7.34 7.37 -9.32
C ALA A 74 -6.07 7.75 -10.10
N GLY A 75 -5.10 8.34 -9.40
CA GLY A 75 -3.77 8.56 -9.94
C GLY A 75 -3.04 7.24 -10.25
N PRO A 76 -1.93 7.31 -11.02
CA PRO A 76 -1.19 6.12 -11.45
C PRO A 76 -0.68 5.26 -10.29
N LEU A 77 -0.35 5.85 -9.14
CA LEU A 77 0.20 5.13 -7.99
C LEU A 77 -0.90 4.37 -7.23
N LEU A 78 -2.04 5.00 -6.97
CA LEU A 78 -3.23 4.41 -6.36
C LEU A 78 -3.81 3.32 -7.25
N ALA A 79 -4.00 3.61 -8.54
CA ALA A 79 -4.50 2.62 -9.51
C ALA A 79 -3.52 1.44 -9.67
N GLY A 80 -2.21 1.72 -9.65
CA GLY A 80 -1.17 0.69 -9.68
C GLY A 80 -1.21 -0.21 -8.45
N GLU A 81 -1.37 0.36 -7.26
CA GLU A 81 -1.49 -0.38 -6.02
C GLU A 81 -2.74 -1.27 -6.00
N LEU A 82 -3.89 -0.75 -6.43
CA LEU A 82 -5.12 -1.54 -6.54
C LEU A 82 -4.95 -2.75 -7.46
N ARG A 83 -4.32 -2.56 -8.65
CA ARG A 83 -4.00 -3.67 -9.56
C ARG A 83 -3.05 -4.68 -8.92
N ARG A 84 -2.03 -4.22 -8.19
CA ARG A 84 -1.08 -5.10 -7.49
C ARG A 84 -1.77 -5.93 -6.42
N GLN A 85 -2.64 -5.34 -5.61
CA GLN A 85 -3.40 -6.06 -4.57
C GLN A 85 -4.27 -7.16 -5.18
N ARG A 86 -5.01 -6.86 -6.25
CA ARG A 86 -5.79 -7.86 -7.00
C ARG A 86 -4.90 -8.98 -7.54
N ALA A 87 -3.79 -8.65 -8.20
CA ALA A 87 -2.86 -9.64 -8.73
C ALA A 87 -2.22 -10.52 -7.65
N VAL A 88 -2.00 -10.00 -6.44
CA VAL A 88 -1.53 -10.79 -5.29
C VAL A 88 -2.61 -11.78 -4.84
N LEU A 89 -3.87 -11.33 -4.72
CA LEU A 89 -5.00 -12.20 -4.35
C LEU A 89 -5.23 -13.29 -5.41
N GLU A 90 -5.21 -12.94 -6.68
CA GLU A 90 -5.26 -13.88 -7.80
C GLU A 90 -4.11 -14.88 -7.74
N SER A 91 -2.89 -14.42 -7.42
CA SER A 91 -1.74 -15.32 -7.29
C SER A 91 -1.96 -16.32 -6.16
N VAL A 92 -2.31 -15.88 -4.95
CA VAL A 92 -2.47 -16.79 -3.79
C VAL A 92 -3.69 -17.71 -3.90
N ALA A 93 -4.67 -17.40 -4.75
CA ALA A 93 -5.78 -18.30 -5.07
C ALA A 93 -5.31 -19.63 -5.71
N HIS A 94 -4.10 -19.65 -6.29
CA HIS A 94 -3.47 -20.87 -6.83
C HIS A 94 -2.79 -21.72 -5.73
N GLY A 95 -2.95 -21.36 -4.45
CA GLY A 95 -2.34 -22.06 -3.32
C GLY A 95 -0.82 -21.83 -3.23
N PRO A 96 -0.05 -22.79 -2.67
CA PRO A 96 1.39 -22.62 -2.43
C PRO A 96 2.21 -22.23 -3.66
N THR A 97 1.79 -22.64 -4.87
CA THR A 97 2.48 -22.34 -6.12
C THR A 97 2.44 -20.84 -6.48
N GLY A 98 1.42 -20.12 -5.99
CA GLY A 98 1.23 -18.69 -6.21
C GLY A 98 2.01 -17.78 -5.28
N LEU A 99 2.54 -18.31 -4.16
CA LEU A 99 3.22 -17.51 -3.13
C LEU A 99 4.47 -16.80 -3.65
N ARG A 100 5.24 -17.46 -4.54
CA ARG A 100 6.41 -16.86 -5.16
C ARG A 100 6.04 -15.59 -5.94
N ARG A 101 4.99 -15.67 -6.78
CA ARG A 101 4.52 -14.53 -7.56
C ARG A 101 3.94 -13.43 -6.68
N ALA A 102 3.15 -13.78 -5.66
CA ALA A 102 2.64 -12.82 -4.69
C ALA A 102 3.77 -12.04 -3.99
N ARG A 103 4.86 -12.73 -3.63
CA ARG A 103 6.06 -12.11 -3.04
C ARG A 103 6.77 -11.19 -4.03
N GLU A 104 6.97 -11.63 -5.27
CA GLU A 104 7.61 -10.82 -6.33
C GLU A 104 6.84 -9.52 -6.57
N LEU A 105 5.51 -9.60 -6.73
CA LEU A 105 4.64 -8.44 -6.89
C LEU A 105 4.74 -7.48 -5.70
N SER A 106 4.78 -8.01 -4.48
CA SER A 106 4.91 -7.20 -3.26
C SER A 106 6.27 -6.49 -3.16
N VAL A 107 7.34 -7.19 -3.54
CA VAL A 107 8.69 -6.60 -3.60
C VAL A 107 8.76 -5.49 -4.64
N GLU A 108 8.19 -5.71 -5.82
CA GLU A 108 8.16 -4.72 -6.90
C GLU A 108 7.36 -3.48 -6.50
N GLY A 109 6.17 -3.64 -5.91
CA GLY A 109 5.40 -2.52 -5.37
C GLY A 109 6.20 -1.67 -4.37
N GLY A 110 6.95 -2.33 -3.48
CA GLY A 110 7.86 -1.64 -2.56
C GLY A 110 8.99 -0.87 -3.26
N ARG A 111 9.51 -1.36 -4.39
CA ARG A 111 10.52 -0.63 -5.18
C ARG A 111 9.93 0.60 -5.85
N VAL A 112 8.74 0.45 -6.45
CA VAL A 112 8.01 1.56 -7.09
C VAL A 112 7.75 2.67 -6.08
N LEU A 113 7.17 2.36 -4.92
CA LEU A 113 6.88 3.37 -3.91
C LEU A 113 8.14 4.09 -3.41
N ARG A 114 9.23 3.35 -3.15
CA ARG A 114 10.53 3.96 -2.77
C ARG A 114 11.06 4.91 -3.85
N ALA A 115 10.96 4.51 -5.13
CA ALA A 115 11.40 5.35 -6.25
C ALA A 115 10.58 6.64 -6.33
N VAL A 116 9.25 6.56 -6.15
CA VAL A 116 8.36 7.73 -6.14
C VAL A 116 8.68 8.67 -4.98
N VAL A 117 8.79 8.15 -3.75
CA VAL A 117 9.11 8.96 -2.56
C VAL A 117 10.47 9.66 -2.74
N SER A 118 11.49 8.93 -3.18
CA SER A 118 12.82 9.50 -3.47
C SER A 118 12.78 10.58 -4.56
N ARG A 119 11.99 10.38 -5.62
CA ARG A 119 11.78 11.40 -6.65
C ARG A 119 11.09 12.63 -6.07
N ARG A 120 10.04 12.46 -5.25
CA ARG A 120 9.30 13.56 -4.64
C ARG A 120 10.19 14.40 -3.72
N ALA A 121 10.94 13.75 -2.83
CA ALA A 121 11.87 14.42 -1.92
C ALA A 121 12.90 15.29 -2.67
N ARG A 122 13.39 14.83 -3.82
CA ARG A 122 14.30 15.62 -4.69
C ARG A 122 13.63 16.80 -5.41
N THR A 123 12.32 16.75 -5.62
CA THR A 123 11.57 17.85 -6.29
C THR A 123 11.01 18.87 -5.31
N THR A 124 10.94 18.54 -4.02
CA THR A 124 10.42 19.41 -2.96
C THR A 124 11.51 20.01 -2.07
N ALA A 125 12.76 19.58 -2.23
CA ALA A 125 13.96 20.17 -1.63
C ALA A 125 14.52 21.26 -2.53
#